data_AF-A0A453J7X0-F1
#
_entry.id   AF-A0A453J7X0-F1
#
_cell.length_a   1.000
_cell.length_b   1.000
_cell.length_c   1.000
_cell.angle_alpha   90.00
_cell.angle_beta   90.00
_cell.angle_gamma   90.00
#
_symmetry.space_group_name_H-M   'P 1'
#
loop_
_entity.id
_entity.type
_entity.pdbx_description
1 polymer ?
#
loop_
_entity_poly.entity_id
_entity_poly.type
_entity_poly.pdbx_seq_one_letter_code
_entity_poly.pdbx_strand_id
1 'polypeptide(L)'
;MFCHGFLSSEDRCTALTTSLFRVDKNADGRITVEEVKEIIALSASANKLSKIKERADEYAALIMEELDPKNLGYIELESLESLLLQTPSEAVARSTITHSSKLSKALSMRLAPSKDTSPLRHYWLQFTFFVQENWKRIWVAGLWLSICIALFIWKFIQYRNRAVFNIMGYCVATAKGAAETLKFNMALVLFPVCRNTITWIRSKTKIGAVVPFNDNINFHKVIAAGVAVGVVLHAGAHLTCDFPLLLHASDAKYEPMKPFFGETRPPNYWWFVKGTAGWTGIVMVVLMSISFVLAQPWFRRNKLKDTNPLKKMTGFNAFWFTHHLFAIVYALLIVHGTSLYLTKEWYKKTVRSLSTTLYINANR
;
A
#
# COMPACT_ATOMS: atom_id res chain seq x y z
N MET A 1 24.65 11.80 -2.15
CA MET A 1 24.65 10.35 -2.49
C MET A 1 23.96 10.03 -3.83
N PHE A 2 23.61 11.02 -4.65
CA PHE A 2 23.48 10.85 -6.10
C PHE A 2 24.64 11.66 -6.72
N CYS A 3 25.22 11.20 -7.83
CA CYS A 3 26.41 11.75 -8.50
C CYS A 3 27.80 11.27 -8.06
N HIS A 4 27.92 10.08 -7.45
CA HIS A 4 29.20 9.36 -7.46
C HIS A 4 29.10 8.19 -8.43
N GLY A 5 29.54 8.38 -9.69
CA GLY A 5 29.89 7.23 -10.52
C GLY A 5 29.80 7.30 -12.04
N PHE A 6 29.32 8.38 -12.69
CA PHE A 6 29.02 8.31 -14.14
C PHE A 6 29.37 9.50 -15.03
N LEU A 7 30.09 10.53 -14.55
CA LEU A 7 30.42 11.70 -15.38
C LEU A 7 31.91 12.05 -15.29
N SER A 8 32.50 12.46 -16.42
CA SER A 8 33.87 12.98 -16.55
C SER A 8 34.11 14.17 -15.59
N SER A 9 35.36 14.48 -15.23
CA SER A 9 35.68 15.63 -14.38
C SER A 9 35.20 16.96 -14.96
N GLU A 10 35.24 17.12 -16.28
CA GLU A 10 34.70 18.29 -16.98
C GLU A 10 33.17 18.37 -16.90
N ASP A 11 32.46 17.25 -17.10
CA ASP A 11 31.00 17.21 -17.04
C ASP A 11 30.45 17.50 -15.63
N ARG A 12 31.22 17.15 -14.60
CA ARG A 12 30.88 17.46 -13.20
C ARG A 12 31.01 18.95 -12.92
N CYS A 13 32.07 19.61 -13.39
CA CYS A 13 32.18 21.08 -13.29
C CYS A 13 30.98 21.72 -13.99
N THR A 14 30.75 21.42 -15.26
CA THR A 14 29.68 22.06 -16.04
C THR A 14 28.30 21.87 -15.44
N ALA A 15 27.95 20.67 -14.94
CA ALA A 15 26.66 20.43 -14.29
C ALA A 15 26.54 21.15 -12.94
N LEU A 16 27.62 21.26 -12.17
CA LEU A 16 27.63 21.94 -10.87
C LEU A 16 27.57 23.45 -11.06
N THR A 17 28.35 24.01 -11.99
CA THR A 17 28.31 25.42 -12.38
C THR A 17 26.93 25.79 -12.93
N THR A 18 26.33 24.95 -13.78
CA THR A 18 24.94 25.17 -14.28
C THR A 18 23.91 25.12 -13.15
N SER A 19 24.12 24.28 -12.13
CA SER A 19 23.24 24.22 -10.96
C SER A 19 23.40 25.43 -10.04
N LEU A 20 24.62 25.96 -9.90
CA LEU A 20 24.94 27.15 -9.11
C LEU A 20 24.48 28.45 -9.80
N PHE A 21 24.59 28.54 -11.13
CA PHE A 21 23.98 29.64 -11.91
C PHE A 21 22.45 29.63 -11.88
N ARG A 22 21.82 28.48 -11.58
CA ARG A 22 20.37 28.38 -11.37
C ARG A 22 19.94 28.77 -9.95
N VAL A 23 20.91 28.91 -9.05
CA VAL A 23 20.73 29.23 -7.63
C VAL A 23 20.79 30.73 -7.41
N ASP A 24 21.76 31.40 -8.03
CA ASP A 24 21.89 32.86 -8.08
C ASP A 24 20.86 33.42 -9.10
N LYS A 25 19.74 33.97 -8.60
CA LYS A 25 18.63 34.40 -9.47
C LYS A 25 18.87 35.76 -10.13
N ASN A 26 19.68 36.59 -9.52
CA ASN A 26 20.00 37.94 -9.95
C ASN A 26 21.35 38.03 -10.69
N ALA A 27 22.08 36.91 -10.79
CA ALA A 27 23.36 36.76 -11.46
C ALA A 27 24.43 37.74 -10.94
N ASP A 28 24.35 38.10 -9.65
CA ASP A 28 25.28 39.05 -9.02
C ASP A 28 26.49 38.37 -8.37
N GLY A 29 26.57 37.04 -8.47
CA GLY A 29 27.64 36.22 -7.91
C GLY A 29 27.55 36.04 -6.39
N ARG A 30 26.41 36.41 -5.77
CA ARG A 30 26.19 36.38 -4.33
C ARG A 30 24.91 35.61 -4.01
N ILE A 31 25.03 34.60 -3.15
CA ILE A 31 23.88 33.81 -2.72
C ILE A 31 23.38 34.36 -1.39
N THR A 32 22.15 34.86 -1.39
CA THR A 32 21.48 35.42 -0.20
C THR A 32 20.84 34.33 0.67
N VAL A 33 20.50 34.67 1.92
CA VAL A 33 19.83 33.75 2.87
C VAL A 33 18.51 33.21 2.29
N GLU A 34 17.78 34.08 1.60
CA GLU A 34 16.50 33.80 0.97
C GLU A 34 16.65 32.78 -0.17
N GLU A 35 17.72 32.89 -0.96
CA GLU A 35 18.04 31.95 -2.02
C GLU A 35 18.46 30.59 -1.44
N VAL A 36 19.30 30.58 -0.40
CA VAL A 36 19.66 29.33 0.32
C VAL A 36 18.40 28.62 0.84
N LYS A 37 17.49 29.37 1.48
CA LYS A 37 16.21 28.85 1.96
C LYS A 37 15.37 28.25 0.83
N GLU A 38 15.28 28.94 -0.30
CA GLU A 38 14.49 28.49 -1.44
C GLU A 38 15.06 27.21 -2.04
N ILE A 39 16.39 27.08 -2.15
CA ILE A 39 17.06 25.87 -2.62
C ILE A 39 16.76 24.70 -1.71
N ILE A 40 16.84 24.90 -0.39
CA ILE A 40 16.55 23.86 0.60
C ILE A 40 15.08 23.44 0.46
N ALA A 41 14.17 24.40 0.31
CA ALA A 41 12.75 24.14 0.13
C ALA A 41 12.45 23.41 -1.20
N LEU A 42 13.08 23.81 -2.31
CA LEU A 42 12.93 23.18 -3.62
C LEU A 42 13.53 21.78 -3.66
N SER A 43 14.72 21.59 -3.10
CA SER A 43 15.40 20.30 -2.98
C SER A 43 14.63 19.36 -2.04
N ALA A 44 14.12 19.87 -0.93
CA ALA A 44 13.26 19.12 -0.02
C ALA A 44 11.93 18.74 -0.68
N SER A 45 11.33 19.63 -1.48
CA SER A 45 10.10 19.36 -2.23
C SER A 45 10.32 18.31 -3.33
N ALA A 46 11.42 18.40 -4.07
CA ALA A 46 11.80 17.42 -5.10
C ALA A 46 12.03 16.02 -4.51
N ASN A 47 12.59 15.96 -3.29
CA ASN A 47 12.89 14.71 -2.59
C ASN A 47 11.80 14.26 -1.60
N LYS A 48 10.65 14.95 -1.54
CA LYS A 48 9.52 14.65 -0.63
C LYS A 48 9.86 14.71 0.86
N LEU A 49 10.81 15.55 1.26
CA LEU A 49 11.26 15.75 2.64
C LEU A 49 10.48 16.92 3.29
N SER A 50 9.22 16.68 3.69
CA SER A 50 8.32 17.75 4.17
C SER A 50 8.81 18.47 5.43
N LYS A 51 9.47 17.77 6.36
CA LYS A 51 10.01 18.40 7.59
C LYS A 51 11.19 19.33 7.32
N ILE A 52 12.03 19.03 6.31
CA ILE A 52 13.14 19.92 5.90
C ILE A 52 12.57 21.17 5.21
N LYS A 53 11.50 21.00 4.43
CA LYS A 53 10.79 22.14 3.83
C LYS A 53 10.16 23.06 4.89
N GLU A 54 9.58 22.50 5.95
CA GLU A 54 8.96 23.26 7.05
C GLU A 54 10.00 23.98 7.93
N ARG A 55 11.24 23.48 7.98
CA ARG A 55 12.35 24.06 8.75
C ARG A 55 13.44 24.66 7.86
N ALA A 56 13.13 24.97 6.60
CA ALA A 56 14.10 25.49 5.65
C ALA A 56 14.74 26.79 6.14
N ASP A 57 14.01 27.58 6.93
CA ASP A 57 14.50 28.78 7.63
C ASP A 57 15.62 28.47 8.62
N GLU A 58 15.42 27.48 9.50
CA GLU A 58 16.41 27.08 10.50
C GLU A 58 17.67 26.53 9.83
N TYR A 59 17.50 25.73 8.76
CA TYR A 59 18.63 25.19 8.01
C TYR A 59 19.37 26.26 7.20
N ALA A 60 18.67 27.23 6.63
CA ALA A 60 19.29 28.35 5.93
C ALA A 60 20.11 29.23 6.88
N ALA A 61 19.55 29.53 8.06
CA ALA A 61 20.26 30.29 9.10
C ALA A 61 21.56 29.57 9.55
N LEU A 62 21.51 28.26 9.78
CA LEU A 62 22.69 27.47 10.16
C LEU A 62 23.76 27.42 9.06
N ILE A 63 23.35 27.39 7.79
CA ILE A 63 24.29 27.40 6.66
C ILE A 63 24.94 28.77 6.50
N MET A 64 24.18 29.85 6.70
CA MET A 64 24.70 31.22 6.65
C MET A 64 25.62 31.52 7.83
N GLU A 65 25.30 31.05 9.04
CA GLU A 65 26.16 31.19 10.22
C GLU A 65 27.56 30.57 10.00
N GLU A 66 27.62 29.47 9.24
CA GLU A 66 28.88 28.76 8.99
C GLU A 66 29.63 29.27 7.74
N LEU A 67 28.91 29.68 6.70
CA LEU A 67 29.52 30.11 5.42
C LEU A 67 29.70 31.63 5.30
N ASP A 68 29.06 32.42 6.17
CA ASP A 68 29.23 33.87 6.28
C ASP A 68 29.65 34.28 7.71
N PRO A 69 30.88 33.93 8.15
CA PRO A 69 31.37 34.21 9.49
C PRO A 69 31.55 35.72 9.77
N LYS A 70 31.46 36.56 8.74
CA LYS A 70 31.54 38.03 8.83
C LYS A 70 30.15 38.69 8.86
N ASN A 71 29.07 37.92 8.78
CA ASN A 71 27.69 38.38 8.77
C ASN A 71 27.43 39.47 7.72
N LEU A 72 27.94 39.26 6.51
CA LEU A 72 27.77 40.12 5.34
C LEU A 72 26.39 39.98 4.68
N GLY A 73 25.63 38.93 5.02
CA GLY A 73 24.29 38.64 4.52
C GLY A 73 24.25 37.89 3.19
N TYR A 74 25.41 37.46 2.67
CA TYR A 74 25.52 36.72 1.41
C TYR A 74 26.77 35.82 1.37
N ILE A 75 26.70 34.75 0.58
CA ILE A 75 27.82 33.83 0.32
C ILE A 75 28.33 34.11 -1.10
N GLU A 76 29.62 34.39 -1.25
CA GLU A 76 30.24 34.57 -2.57
C GLU A 76 30.33 33.22 -3.32
N LEU A 77 29.92 33.21 -4.59
CA LEU A 77 29.86 32.00 -5.43
C LEU A 77 31.22 31.29 -5.51
N GLU A 78 32.31 32.07 -5.57
CA GLU A 78 33.69 31.59 -5.63
C GLU A 78 34.10 30.79 -4.36
N SER A 79 33.62 31.21 -3.19
CA SER A 79 33.82 30.49 -1.93
C SER A 79 33.07 29.14 -1.92
N LEU A 80 31.87 29.10 -2.51
CA LEU A 80 31.06 27.88 -2.59
C LEU A 80 31.61 26.89 -3.63
N GLU A 81 32.08 27.37 -4.78
CA GLU A 81 32.76 26.56 -5.80
C GLU A 81 34.04 25.94 -5.24
N SER A 82 34.83 26.70 -4.47
CA SER A 82 36.04 26.19 -3.82
C SER A 82 35.77 25.06 -2.81
N LEU A 83 34.58 25.02 -2.22
CA LEU A 83 34.14 24.05 -1.22
C LEU A 83 33.57 22.77 -1.86
N LEU A 84 32.94 22.91 -3.02
CA LEU A 84 32.29 21.81 -3.74
C LEU A 84 33.21 21.12 -4.77
N LEU A 85 34.23 21.81 -5.29
CA LEU A 85 35.19 21.25 -6.25
C LEU A 85 36.35 20.49 -5.61
N GLN A 86 36.49 20.50 -4.28
CA GLN A 86 37.56 19.76 -3.62
C GLN A 86 37.33 18.24 -3.70
N THR A 87 38.18 17.55 -4.45
CA THR A 87 38.35 16.11 -4.35
C THR A 87 39.00 15.77 -2.99
N PRO A 88 38.56 14.68 -2.30
CA PRO A 88 39.10 14.32 -0.98
C PRO A 88 40.62 14.10 -0.96
N SER A 89 41.22 13.84 -2.12
CA SER A 89 42.64 13.49 -2.27
C SER A 89 43.59 14.68 -2.34
N GLU A 90 43.14 15.87 -2.75
CA GLU A 90 44.01 17.06 -2.87
C GLU A 90 43.92 18.00 -1.65
N ALA A 91 42.85 17.91 -0.87
CA ALA A 91 42.69 18.67 0.38
C ALA A 91 43.75 18.33 1.45
N VAL A 92 44.40 17.17 1.32
CA VAL A 92 45.47 16.72 2.25
C VAL A 92 46.81 17.39 1.94
N ALA A 93 47.08 17.74 0.68
CA ALA A 93 48.41 18.17 0.23
C ALA A 93 48.67 19.68 0.31
N ARG A 94 47.64 20.53 0.38
CA ARG A 94 47.76 22.01 0.40
C ARG A 94 47.22 22.66 1.68
N SER A 95 47.36 21.98 2.81
CA SER A 95 46.82 22.42 4.11
C SER A 95 47.63 23.58 4.72
N THR A 96 47.47 24.79 4.16
CA THR A 96 47.86 26.05 4.82
C THR A 96 46.67 26.82 5.41
N ILE A 97 45.49 26.21 5.57
CA ILE A 97 44.41 26.78 6.40
C ILE A 97 43.72 25.66 7.20
N THR A 98 43.98 25.65 8.50
CA THR A 98 43.62 24.63 9.49
C THR A 98 42.12 24.61 9.85
N HIS A 99 41.25 25.27 9.09
CA HIS A 99 39.85 25.52 9.47
C HIS A 99 38.83 24.57 8.81
N SER A 100 38.98 24.26 7.51
CA SER A 100 38.01 23.45 6.76
C SER A 100 38.01 21.97 7.14
N SER A 101 39.18 21.41 7.44
CA SER A 101 39.33 20.03 7.92
C SER A 101 38.82 19.85 9.35
N LYS A 102 38.87 20.90 10.17
CA LYS A 102 38.27 20.91 11.51
C LYS A 102 36.76 21.01 11.43
N LEU A 103 36.22 21.83 10.52
CA LEU A 103 34.78 21.97 10.32
C LEU A 103 34.14 20.69 9.78
N SER A 104 34.69 20.07 8.72
CA SER A 104 34.15 18.81 8.21
C SER A 104 34.23 17.68 9.24
N LYS A 105 35.27 17.66 10.07
CA LYS A 105 35.46 16.68 11.16
C LYS A 105 34.59 16.99 12.38
N ALA A 106 34.34 18.26 12.68
CA ALA A 106 33.45 18.71 13.75
C ALA A 106 31.97 18.49 13.36
N LEU A 107 31.59 18.85 12.14
CA LEU A 107 30.26 18.63 11.59
C LEU A 107 29.96 17.14 11.45
N SER A 108 30.92 16.31 11.01
CA SER A 108 30.76 14.85 10.99
C SER A 108 30.75 14.23 12.39
N MET A 109 31.46 14.78 13.38
CA MET A 109 31.31 14.37 14.79
C MET A 109 29.98 14.81 15.40
N ARG A 110 29.43 15.95 15.00
CA ARG A 110 28.16 16.51 15.50
C ARG A 110 26.93 15.89 14.82
N LEU A 111 27.08 15.45 13.57
CA LEU A 111 26.09 14.66 12.82
C LEU A 111 26.28 13.15 12.99
N ALA A 112 27.36 12.70 13.64
CA ALA A 112 27.55 11.29 13.95
C ALA A 112 26.41 10.84 14.89
N PRO A 113 25.59 9.85 14.49
CA PRO A 113 24.61 9.30 15.41
C PRO A 113 25.37 8.79 16.64
N SER A 114 24.88 9.14 17.83
CA SER A 114 25.54 8.80 19.10
C SER A 114 25.90 7.31 19.09
N LYS A 115 27.20 6.98 19.16
CA LYS A 115 27.70 5.60 19.10
C LYS A 115 27.33 4.73 20.31
N ASP A 116 26.58 5.30 21.26
CA ASP A 116 26.35 4.73 22.59
C ASP A 116 24.86 4.40 22.83
N THR A 117 24.21 3.78 21.84
CA THR A 117 22.86 3.25 22.00
C THR A 117 22.90 1.74 22.00
N SER A 118 22.41 1.13 23.09
CA SER A 118 22.15 -0.31 23.14
C SER A 118 21.36 -0.76 21.90
N PRO A 119 21.59 -1.98 21.37
CA PRO A 119 20.96 -2.45 20.14
C PRO A 119 19.43 -2.27 20.18
N LEU A 120 18.83 -2.57 21.34
CA LEU A 120 17.40 -2.41 21.60
C LEU A 120 16.94 -0.96 21.45
N ARG A 121 17.69 0.00 21.99
CA ARG A 121 17.36 1.44 21.90
C ARG A 121 17.45 1.93 20.47
N HIS A 122 18.42 1.43 19.69
CA HIS A 122 18.54 1.76 18.26
C HIS A 122 17.33 1.27 17.46
N TYR A 123 16.92 0.01 17.65
CA TYR A 123 15.72 -0.53 17.01
C TYR A 123 14.46 0.21 17.46
N TRP A 124 14.35 0.58 18.74
CA TRP A 124 13.20 1.34 19.25
C TRP A 124 13.11 2.73 18.64
N LEU A 125 14.24 3.45 18.54
CA LEU A 125 14.32 4.74 17.87
C LEU A 125 13.91 4.61 16.40
N GLN A 126 14.49 3.67 15.65
CA GLN A 126 14.12 3.42 14.26
C GLN A 126 12.62 3.10 14.10
N PHE A 127 12.06 2.28 15.00
CA PHE A 127 10.64 1.96 15.01
C PHE A 127 9.78 3.20 15.28
N THR A 128 10.14 4.03 16.26
CA THR A 128 9.39 5.27 16.55
C THR A 128 9.42 6.25 15.39
N PHE A 129 10.58 6.43 14.74
CA PHE A 129 10.69 7.26 13.55
C PHE A 129 9.82 6.72 12.42
N PHE A 130 9.87 5.40 12.17
CA PHE A 130 9.02 4.76 11.16
C PHE A 130 7.53 4.95 11.44
N VAL A 131 7.10 4.74 12.69
CA VAL A 131 5.70 4.90 13.12
C VAL A 131 5.29 6.36 12.97
N GLN A 132 6.10 7.32 13.42
CA GLN A 132 5.80 8.74 13.28
C GLN A 132 5.72 9.18 11.81
N GLU A 133 6.57 8.65 10.94
CA GLU A 133 6.55 8.98 9.51
C GLU A 133 5.35 8.36 8.78
N ASN A 134 4.88 7.20 9.21
CA ASN A 134 3.84 6.43 8.52
C ASN A 134 2.52 6.31 9.31
N TRP A 135 2.33 7.09 10.39
CA TRP A 135 1.21 6.90 11.32
C TRP A 135 -0.16 6.92 10.63
N LYS A 136 -0.37 7.80 9.63
CA LYS A 136 -1.62 7.85 8.83
C LYS A 136 -1.87 6.56 8.05
N ARG A 137 -0.81 5.97 7.49
CA ARG A 137 -0.89 4.71 6.74
C ARG A 137 -1.21 3.55 7.68
N ILE A 138 -0.52 3.50 8.82
CA ILE A 138 -0.72 2.49 9.87
C ILE A 138 -2.15 2.59 10.41
N TRP A 139 -2.63 3.79 10.70
CA TRP A 139 -3.99 4.05 11.17
C TRP A 139 -5.05 3.54 10.19
N VAL A 140 -4.97 3.93 8.92
CA VAL A 140 -5.94 3.51 7.90
C VAL A 140 -5.88 2.00 7.64
N ALA A 141 -4.67 1.42 7.59
CA ALA A 141 -4.50 -0.03 7.44
C ALA A 141 -5.05 -0.79 8.67
N GLY A 142 -4.82 -0.29 9.88
CA GLY A 142 -5.33 -0.86 11.13
C GLY A 142 -6.85 -0.79 11.20
N LEU A 143 -7.46 0.33 10.81
CA LEU A 143 -8.90 0.48 10.72
C LEU A 143 -9.51 -0.50 9.70
N TRP A 144 -8.94 -0.59 8.50
CA TRP A 144 -9.36 -1.54 7.47
C TRP A 144 -9.27 -2.99 7.96
N LEU A 145 -8.15 -3.37 8.57
CA LEU A 145 -7.95 -4.72 9.09
C LEU A 145 -8.92 -5.04 10.23
N SER A 146 -9.18 -4.08 11.13
CA SER A 146 -10.13 -4.21 12.23
C SER A 146 -11.55 -4.46 11.72
N ILE A 147 -11.98 -3.73 10.68
CA ILE A 147 -13.28 -3.96 10.04
C ILE A 147 -13.34 -5.36 9.41
N CYS A 148 -12.28 -5.79 8.71
CA CYS A 148 -12.21 -7.13 8.13
C CYS A 148 -12.33 -8.22 9.23
N ILE A 149 -11.59 -8.09 10.33
CA ILE A 149 -11.64 -9.04 11.45
C ILE A 149 -13.04 -9.06 12.08
N ALA A 150 -13.63 -7.89 12.34
CA ALA A 150 -14.96 -7.80 12.93
C ALA A 150 -16.03 -8.46 12.04
N LEU A 151 -16.03 -8.19 10.73
CA LEU A 151 -16.95 -8.80 9.78
C LEU A 151 -16.77 -10.32 9.70
N PHE A 152 -15.51 -10.78 9.68
CA PHE A 152 -15.20 -12.21 9.68
C PHE A 152 -15.74 -12.90 10.93
N ILE A 153 -15.40 -12.38 12.12
CA ILE A 153 -15.82 -12.95 13.41
C ILE A 153 -17.34 -12.94 13.53
N TRP A 154 -17.99 -11.83 13.20
CA TRP A 154 -19.44 -11.71 13.25
C TRP A 154 -20.12 -12.78 12.40
N LYS A 155 -19.68 -12.95 11.14
CA LYS A 155 -20.26 -13.93 10.24
C LYS A 155 -19.91 -15.37 10.62
N PHE A 156 -18.70 -15.58 11.13
CA PHE A 156 -18.23 -16.87 11.63
C PHE A 156 -19.10 -17.35 12.79
N ILE A 157 -19.32 -16.50 13.81
CA ILE A 157 -20.19 -16.81 14.96
C ILE A 157 -21.63 -17.04 14.48
N GLN A 158 -22.13 -16.21 13.55
CA GLN A 158 -23.47 -16.39 13.00
C GLN A 158 -23.65 -17.78 12.38
N TYR A 159 -22.67 -18.27 11.63
CA TYR A 159 -22.75 -19.59 10.98
C TYR A 159 -22.42 -20.74 11.91
N ARG A 160 -21.65 -20.51 12.98
CA ARG A 160 -21.43 -21.50 14.05
C ARG A 160 -22.73 -21.92 14.73
N ASN A 161 -23.66 -20.99 14.86
CA ASN A 161 -24.96 -21.21 15.52
C ASN A 161 -26.06 -21.67 14.55
N ARG A 162 -25.72 -22.08 13.32
CA ARG A 162 -26.68 -22.57 12.31
C ARG A 162 -26.61 -24.09 12.19
N ALA A 163 -27.72 -24.71 11.81
CA ALA A 163 -27.79 -26.17 11.58
C ALA A 163 -26.75 -26.69 10.56
N VAL A 164 -26.32 -25.85 9.62
CA VAL A 164 -25.27 -26.15 8.63
C VAL A 164 -23.90 -26.44 9.27
N PHE A 165 -23.65 -25.87 10.45
CA PHE A 165 -22.41 -26.10 11.19
C PHE A 165 -22.28 -27.56 11.67
N ASN A 166 -23.38 -28.26 11.94
CA ASN A 166 -23.34 -29.63 12.45
C ASN A 166 -22.75 -30.64 11.43
N ILE A 167 -22.69 -30.26 10.16
CA ILE A 167 -22.15 -31.09 9.08
C ILE A 167 -20.79 -30.57 8.62
N MET A 168 -20.75 -29.29 8.25
CA MET A 168 -19.56 -28.66 7.64
C MET A 168 -18.58 -28.08 8.67
N GLY A 169 -18.99 -27.98 9.93
CA GLY A 169 -18.16 -27.49 11.03
C GLY A 169 -17.53 -26.12 10.76
N TYR A 170 -16.26 -25.99 11.11
CA TYR A 170 -15.51 -24.74 10.95
C TYR A 170 -15.29 -24.33 9.48
N CYS A 171 -15.43 -25.25 8.54
CA CYS A 171 -15.24 -24.95 7.12
C CYS A 171 -16.32 -23.99 6.61
N VAL A 172 -17.59 -24.23 6.90
CA VAL A 172 -18.67 -23.32 6.47
C VAL A 172 -18.58 -21.97 7.18
N ALA A 173 -18.24 -21.96 8.46
CA ALA A 173 -18.08 -20.71 9.22
C ALA A 173 -16.93 -19.87 8.65
N THR A 174 -15.80 -20.51 8.32
CA THR A 174 -14.64 -19.87 7.68
C THR A 174 -14.98 -19.39 6.26
N ALA A 175 -15.63 -20.22 5.44
CA ALA A 175 -16.03 -19.88 4.08
C ALA A 175 -16.97 -18.66 4.05
N LYS A 176 -17.92 -18.59 4.98
CA LYS A 176 -18.88 -17.47 5.09
C LYS A 176 -18.25 -16.23 5.71
N GLY A 177 -17.38 -16.38 6.70
CA GLY A 177 -16.54 -15.29 7.21
C GLY A 177 -15.70 -14.65 6.10
N ALA A 178 -14.98 -15.46 5.35
CA ALA A 178 -14.16 -15.02 4.22
C ALA A 178 -15.02 -14.41 3.10
N ALA A 179 -16.20 -14.94 2.82
CA ALA A 179 -17.13 -14.34 1.85
C ALA A 179 -17.58 -12.92 2.26
N GLU A 180 -17.83 -12.69 3.56
CA GLU A 180 -18.27 -11.38 4.05
C GLU A 180 -17.14 -10.34 3.96
N THR A 181 -15.91 -10.72 4.31
CA THR A 181 -14.75 -9.85 4.11
C THR A 181 -14.45 -9.62 2.64
N LEU A 182 -14.67 -10.61 1.77
CA LEU A 182 -14.55 -10.45 0.32
C LEU A 182 -15.53 -9.42 -0.22
N LYS A 183 -16.81 -9.45 0.17
CA LYS A 183 -17.79 -8.44 -0.27
C LYS A 183 -17.33 -7.02 0.06
N PHE A 184 -16.86 -6.83 1.30
CA PHE A 184 -16.34 -5.53 1.74
C PHE A 184 -15.10 -5.12 0.95
N ASN A 185 -14.11 -6.01 0.82
CA ASN A 185 -12.86 -5.72 0.11
C ASN A 185 -13.06 -5.51 -1.39
N MET A 186 -13.97 -6.26 -2.01
CA MET A 186 -14.35 -6.04 -3.41
C MET A 186 -14.96 -4.64 -3.57
N ALA A 187 -15.95 -4.26 -2.76
CA ALA A 187 -16.50 -2.90 -2.81
C ALA A 187 -15.42 -1.81 -2.57
N LEU A 188 -14.55 -2.02 -1.59
CA LEU A 188 -13.54 -1.04 -1.19
C LEU A 188 -12.40 -0.91 -2.22
N VAL A 189 -12.00 -1.97 -2.93
CA VAL A 189 -10.83 -1.95 -3.82
C VAL A 189 -10.98 -0.97 -5.01
N LEU A 190 -12.21 -0.64 -5.39
CA LEU A 190 -12.51 0.33 -6.46
C LEU A 190 -12.38 1.78 -5.97
N PHE A 191 -12.66 2.05 -4.70
CA PHE A 191 -12.67 3.40 -4.17
C PHE A 191 -11.34 4.15 -4.35
N PRO A 192 -10.15 3.56 -4.06
CA PRO A 192 -8.88 4.25 -4.23
C PRO A 192 -8.52 4.56 -5.69
N VAL A 193 -9.11 3.88 -6.68
CA VAL A 193 -8.86 4.12 -8.11
C VAL A 193 -9.83 5.15 -8.72
N CYS A 194 -10.90 5.52 -8.02
CA CYS A 194 -11.83 6.59 -8.40
C CYS A 194 -11.19 7.98 -8.22
N ARG A 195 -10.32 8.38 -9.15
CA ARG A 195 -9.51 9.61 -9.08
C ARG A 195 -10.34 10.88 -8.83
N ASN A 196 -11.49 11.02 -9.48
CA ASN A 196 -12.36 12.19 -9.32
C ASN A 196 -12.93 12.27 -7.90
N THR A 197 -13.43 11.15 -7.38
CA THR A 197 -13.95 11.05 -6.02
C THR A 197 -12.87 11.31 -4.98
N ILE A 198 -11.69 10.70 -5.11
CA ILE A 198 -10.56 10.92 -4.18
C ILE A 198 -10.12 12.38 -4.19
N THR A 199 -10.03 12.99 -5.38
CA THR A 199 -9.64 14.40 -5.51
C THR A 199 -10.69 15.32 -4.89
N TRP A 200 -11.98 15.04 -5.10
CA TRP A 200 -13.08 15.79 -4.51
C TRP A 200 -13.09 15.69 -2.98
N ILE A 201 -12.95 14.49 -2.41
CA ILE A 201 -12.87 14.30 -0.95
C ILE A 201 -11.68 15.07 -0.38
N ARG A 202 -10.52 14.96 -1.02
CA ARG A 202 -9.29 15.64 -0.58
C ARG A 202 -9.44 17.17 -0.60
N SER A 203 -10.12 17.74 -1.59
CA SER A 203 -10.24 19.21 -1.74
C SER A 203 -11.40 19.81 -0.95
N LYS A 204 -12.50 19.08 -0.76
CA LYS A 204 -13.71 19.57 -0.09
C LYS A 204 -13.79 19.20 1.39
N THR A 205 -12.99 18.25 1.86
CA THR A 205 -13.02 17.80 3.27
C THR A 205 -11.67 17.98 3.95
N LYS A 206 -11.68 18.19 5.28
CA LYS A 206 -10.45 18.24 6.10
C LYS A 206 -9.89 16.85 6.44
N ILE A 207 -10.43 15.78 5.84
CA ILE A 207 -10.06 14.38 6.11
C ILE A 207 -8.61 14.08 5.68
N GLY A 208 -8.01 14.89 4.80
CA GLY A 208 -6.59 14.77 4.44
C GLY A 208 -5.61 14.93 5.62
N ALA A 209 -6.07 15.48 6.74
CA ALA A 209 -5.30 15.51 7.99
C ALA A 209 -5.04 14.09 8.53
N VAL A 210 -5.98 13.16 8.36
CA VAL A 210 -5.94 11.81 8.95
C VAL A 210 -5.80 10.69 7.92
N VAL A 211 -6.16 10.93 6.65
CA VAL A 211 -6.07 9.94 5.56
C VAL A 211 -4.99 10.32 4.54
N PRO A 212 -4.04 9.44 4.22
CA PRO A 212 -2.99 9.70 3.23
C PRO A 212 -3.50 9.45 1.80
N PHE A 213 -4.34 10.35 1.25
CA PHE A 213 -4.95 10.19 -0.07
C PHE A 213 -3.95 10.04 -1.24
N ASN A 214 -2.71 10.51 -1.08
CA ASN A 214 -1.64 10.36 -2.08
C ASN A 214 -1.15 8.90 -2.24
N ASP A 215 -1.46 8.03 -1.28
CA ASP A 215 -1.10 6.61 -1.29
C ASP A 215 -2.27 5.69 -1.70
N ASN A 216 -3.31 6.24 -2.30
CA ASN A 216 -4.51 5.50 -2.73
C ASN A 216 -4.18 4.25 -3.57
N ILE A 217 -3.24 4.31 -4.52
CA ILE A 217 -2.83 3.15 -5.33
C ILE A 217 -2.08 2.12 -4.51
N ASN A 218 -1.31 2.52 -3.50
CA ASN A 218 -0.66 1.56 -2.59
C ASN A 218 -1.71 0.87 -1.72
N PHE A 219 -2.71 1.61 -1.25
CA PHE A 219 -3.84 1.04 -0.51
C PHE A 219 -4.67 0.07 -1.37
N HIS A 220 -4.92 0.39 -2.64
CA HIS A 220 -5.55 -0.54 -3.60
C HIS A 220 -4.81 -1.88 -3.68
N LYS A 221 -3.47 -1.87 -3.72
CA LYS A 221 -2.67 -3.12 -3.73
C LYS A 221 -2.80 -3.89 -2.42
N VAL A 222 -2.81 -3.20 -1.28
CA VAL A 222 -3.00 -3.83 0.04
C VAL A 222 -4.37 -4.51 0.13
N ILE A 223 -5.42 -3.82 -0.30
CA ILE A 223 -6.77 -4.39 -0.36
C ILE A 223 -6.80 -5.58 -1.34
N ALA A 224 -6.18 -5.47 -2.51
CA ALA A 224 -6.11 -6.56 -3.48
C ALA A 224 -5.39 -7.81 -2.91
N ALA A 225 -4.36 -7.64 -2.08
CA ALA A 225 -3.76 -8.74 -1.35
C ALA A 225 -4.73 -9.36 -0.34
N GLY A 226 -5.50 -8.54 0.39
CA GLY A 226 -6.58 -9.01 1.26
C GLY A 226 -7.68 -9.77 0.51
N VAL A 227 -8.05 -9.32 -0.69
CA VAL A 227 -8.96 -10.04 -1.60
C VAL A 227 -8.39 -11.42 -1.96
N ALA A 228 -7.11 -11.48 -2.35
CA ALA A 228 -6.48 -12.76 -2.70
C ALA A 228 -6.52 -13.76 -1.52
N VAL A 229 -6.18 -13.31 -0.30
CA VAL A 229 -6.28 -14.14 0.92
C VAL A 229 -7.73 -14.57 1.17
N GLY A 230 -8.69 -13.65 1.06
CA GLY A 230 -10.12 -13.95 1.21
C GLY A 230 -10.61 -14.99 0.19
N VAL A 231 -10.18 -14.89 -1.07
CA VAL A 231 -10.53 -15.85 -2.14
C VAL A 231 -9.98 -17.22 -1.82
N VAL A 232 -8.71 -17.32 -1.40
CA VAL A 232 -8.10 -18.61 -1.03
C VAL A 232 -8.86 -19.25 0.13
N LEU A 233 -9.17 -18.49 1.18
CA LEU A 233 -9.93 -19.02 2.33
C LEU A 233 -11.35 -19.43 1.93
N HIS A 234 -12.05 -18.60 1.15
CA HIS A 234 -13.43 -18.84 0.73
C HIS A 234 -13.55 -20.02 -0.24
N ALA A 235 -12.83 -19.96 -1.36
CA ALA A 235 -12.87 -20.99 -2.39
C ALA A 235 -12.23 -22.29 -1.89
N GLY A 236 -11.11 -22.19 -1.15
CA GLY A 236 -10.46 -23.33 -0.52
C GLY A 236 -11.40 -24.08 0.42
N ALA A 237 -12.03 -23.38 1.37
CA ALA A 237 -12.97 -24.02 2.30
C ALA A 237 -14.16 -24.69 1.58
N HIS A 238 -14.70 -24.05 0.53
CA HIS A 238 -15.77 -24.65 -0.25
C HIS A 238 -15.34 -25.93 -1.00
N LEU A 239 -14.19 -25.88 -1.69
CA LEU A 239 -13.73 -26.97 -2.55
C LEU A 239 -13.13 -28.14 -1.77
N THR A 240 -12.33 -27.86 -0.73
CA THR A 240 -11.57 -28.91 -0.03
C THR A 240 -12.31 -29.51 1.16
N CYS A 241 -13.31 -28.81 1.71
CA CYS A 241 -13.95 -29.23 2.95
C CYS A 241 -15.48 -29.24 2.87
N ASP A 242 -16.15 -28.15 2.48
CA ASP A 242 -17.61 -28.10 2.51
C ASP A 242 -18.26 -29.11 1.55
N PHE A 243 -17.80 -29.16 0.28
CA PHE A 243 -18.37 -30.09 -0.70
C PHE A 243 -18.09 -31.56 -0.31
N PRO A 244 -16.85 -31.95 0.05
CA PRO A 244 -16.60 -33.30 0.53
C PRO A 244 -17.41 -33.68 1.78
N LEU A 245 -17.55 -32.78 2.77
CA LEU A 245 -18.31 -33.08 3.99
C LEU A 245 -19.81 -33.27 3.72
N LEU A 246 -20.40 -32.49 2.80
CA LEU A 246 -21.78 -32.71 2.37
C LEU A 246 -21.98 -34.04 1.65
N LEU A 247 -21.04 -34.41 0.77
CA LEU A 247 -21.12 -35.65 -0.01
C LEU A 247 -21.01 -36.91 0.86
N HIS A 248 -20.31 -36.84 1.99
CA HIS A 248 -20.13 -37.97 2.90
C HIS A 248 -21.03 -37.89 4.14
N ALA A 249 -21.95 -36.92 4.21
CA ALA A 249 -22.91 -36.83 5.29
C ALA A 249 -23.89 -38.02 5.24
N SER A 250 -24.15 -38.63 6.39
CA SER A 250 -25.24 -39.60 6.58
C SER A 250 -26.61 -38.95 6.37
N ASP A 251 -27.61 -39.69 5.94
CA ASP A 251 -28.95 -39.15 5.64
C ASP A 251 -29.57 -38.39 6.83
N ALA A 252 -29.43 -38.93 8.05
CA ALA A 252 -29.87 -38.25 9.28
C ALA A 252 -29.19 -36.89 9.52
N LYS A 253 -27.93 -36.74 9.10
CA LYS A 253 -27.20 -35.46 9.18
C LYS A 253 -27.57 -34.53 8.03
N TYR A 254 -27.99 -35.05 6.89
CA TYR A 254 -28.37 -34.26 5.72
C TYR A 254 -29.77 -33.65 5.82
N GLU A 255 -30.66 -34.18 6.67
CA GLU A 255 -32.02 -33.64 6.90
C GLU A 255 -32.11 -32.10 7.00
N PRO A 256 -31.30 -31.40 7.83
CA PRO A 256 -31.33 -29.94 7.90
C PRO A 256 -30.85 -29.22 6.63
N MET A 257 -30.25 -29.92 5.67
CA MET A 257 -29.74 -29.38 4.40
C MET A 257 -30.74 -29.44 3.26
N LYS A 258 -31.80 -30.24 3.38
CA LYS A 258 -32.85 -30.39 2.36
C LYS A 258 -33.42 -29.05 1.87
N PRO A 259 -33.72 -28.05 2.74
CA PRO A 259 -34.23 -26.76 2.27
C PRO A 259 -33.28 -25.98 1.35
N PHE A 260 -31.98 -26.27 1.44
CA PHE A 260 -30.91 -25.55 0.74
C PHE A 260 -30.41 -26.29 -0.51
N PHE A 261 -30.29 -27.62 -0.44
CA PHE A 261 -29.69 -28.45 -1.48
C PHE A 261 -30.66 -29.42 -2.16
N GLY A 262 -31.90 -29.51 -1.67
CA GLY A 262 -32.95 -30.40 -2.18
C GLY A 262 -33.11 -31.69 -1.36
N GLU A 263 -34.23 -32.38 -1.58
CA GLU A 263 -34.59 -33.62 -0.87
C GLU A 263 -33.55 -34.72 -1.03
N THR A 264 -32.98 -34.85 -2.24
CA THR A 264 -31.93 -35.81 -2.54
C THR A 264 -30.56 -35.18 -2.33
N ARG A 265 -29.66 -35.94 -1.68
CA ARG A 265 -28.27 -35.53 -1.51
C ARG A 265 -27.59 -35.39 -2.88
N PRO A 266 -26.72 -34.39 -3.07
CA PRO A 266 -25.95 -34.25 -4.30
C PRO A 266 -25.19 -35.55 -4.65
N PRO A 267 -25.30 -36.04 -5.90
CA PRO A 267 -24.82 -37.37 -6.27
C PRO A 267 -23.29 -37.47 -6.35
N ASN A 268 -22.62 -36.36 -6.63
CA ASN A 268 -21.16 -36.30 -6.76
C ASN A 268 -20.66 -34.85 -6.65
N TYR A 269 -19.33 -34.70 -6.57
CA TYR A 269 -18.65 -33.40 -6.48
C TYR A 269 -18.97 -32.46 -7.65
N TRP A 270 -19.13 -33.02 -8.87
CA TRP A 270 -19.42 -32.24 -10.07
C TRP A 270 -20.78 -31.54 -10.02
N TRP A 271 -21.72 -32.02 -9.22
CA TRP A 271 -23.00 -31.34 -8.99
C TRP A 271 -22.78 -29.94 -8.40
N PHE A 272 -21.88 -29.80 -7.43
CA PHE A 272 -21.55 -28.50 -6.83
C PHE A 272 -20.80 -27.59 -7.81
N VAL A 273 -19.85 -28.17 -8.55
CA VAL A 273 -19.02 -27.43 -9.52
C VAL A 273 -19.84 -26.92 -10.71
N LYS A 274 -20.77 -27.73 -11.23
CA LYS A 274 -21.67 -27.34 -12.34
C LYS A 274 -22.81 -26.43 -11.85
N GLY A 275 -23.10 -26.44 -10.56
CA GLY A 275 -24.01 -25.50 -9.93
C GLY A 275 -23.64 -24.05 -10.19
N THR A 276 -24.64 -23.15 -10.19
CA THR A 276 -24.45 -21.74 -10.53
C THR A 276 -23.38 -21.07 -9.68
N ALA A 277 -23.31 -21.34 -8.37
CA ALA A 277 -22.25 -20.79 -7.52
C ALA A 277 -20.87 -21.42 -7.80
N GLY A 278 -20.82 -22.70 -8.20
CA GLY A 278 -19.57 -23.41 -8.48
C GLY A 278 -18.85 -22.87 -9.70
N TRP A 279 -19.49 -22.90 -10.87
CA TRP A 279 -18.83 -22.51 -12.11
C TRP A 279 -18.54 -21.01 -12.16
N THR A 280 -19.45 -20.17 -11.66
CA THR A 280 -19.20 -18.71 -11.57
C THR A 280 -18.02 -18.42 -10.66
N GLY A 281 -17.91 -19.12 -9.52
CA GLY A 281 -16.78 -19.02 -8.60
C GLY A 281 -15.45 -19.37 -9.26
N ILE A 282 -15.39 -20.50 -9.96
CA ILE A 282 -14.17 -20.96 -10.65
C ILE A 282 -13.76 -19.97 -11.75
N VAL A 283 -14.71 -19.52 -12.57
CA VAL A 283 -14.42 -18.54 -13.64
C VAL A 283 -13.89 -17.24 -13.03
N MET A 284 -14.50 -16.73 -11.96
CA MET A 284 -13.98 -15.55 -11.26
C MET A 284 -12.56 -15.77 -10.74
N VAL A 285 -12.27 -16.90 -10.10
CA VAL A 285 -10.93 -17.20 -9.56
C VAL A 285 -9.90 -17.23 -10.68
N VAL A 286 -10.21 -17.84 -11.84
CA VAL A 286 -9.31 -17.90 -12.99
C VAL A 286 -9.03 -16.50 -13.54
N LEU A 287 -10.09 -15.71 -13.81
CA LEU A 287 -9.94 -14.34 -14.33
C LEU A 287 -9.15 -13.45 -13.37
N MET A 288 -9.46 -13.51 -12.07
CA MET A 288 -8.76 -12.76 -11.04
C MET A 288 -7.30 -13.19 -10.92
N SER A 289 -7.00 -14.49 -11.04
CA SER A 289 -5.62 -14.98 -11.01
C SER A 289 -4.80 -14.43 -12.17
N ILE A 290 -5.36 -14.40 -13.38
CA ILE A 290 -4.72 -13.79 -14.56
C ILE A 290 -4.43 -12.32 -14.31
N SER A 291 -5.44 -11.54 -13.89
CA SER A 291 -5.29 -10.11 -13.61
C SER A 291 -4.25 -9.87 -12.51
N PHE A 292 -4.27 -10.67 -11.42
CA PHE A 292 -3.37 -10.50 -10.27
C PHE A 292 -1.92 -10.83 -10.60
N VAL A 293 -1.66 -11.87 -11.39
CA VAL A 293 -0.31 -12.24 -11.84
C VAL A 293 0.25 -11.16 -12.75
N LEU A 294 -0.52 -10.69 -13.73
CA LEU A 294 -0.08 -9.64 -14.65
C LEU A 294 -0.02 -8.24 -14.01
N ALA A 295 -0.68 -8.03 -12.86
CA ALA A 295 -0.55 -6.83 -12.03
C ALA A 295 0.84 -6.65 -11.43
N GLN A 296 1.55 -7.76 -11.19
CA GLN A 296 2.76 -7.75 -10.40
C GLN A 296 3.88 -6.95 -11.09
N PRO A 297 4.76 -6.27 -10.33
CA PRO A 297 5.75 -5.35 -10.91
C PRO A 297 6.69 -5.96 -11.95
N TRP A 298 7.09 -7.23 -11.78
CA TRP A 298 7.91 -7.99 -12.73
C TRP A 298 7.24 -8.23 -14.10
N PHE A 299 5.98 -8.67 -14.14
CA PHE A 299 5.19 -8.84 -15.37
C PHE A 299 4.81 -7.48 -15.99
N ARG A 300 4.33 -6.53 -15.18
CA ARG A 300 3.90 -5.22 -15.70
C ARG A 300 5.05 -4.38 -16.27
N ARG A 301 6.26 -4.46 -15.69
CA ARG A 301 7.44 -3.71 -16.14
C ARG A 301 8.31 -4.49 -17.14
N ASN A 302 7.82 -5.62 -17.67
CA ASN A 302 8.53 -6.48 -18.63
C ASN A 302 9.96 -6.83 -18.16
N LYS A 303 10.10 -7.20 -16.87
CA LYS A 303 11.40 -7.56 -16.28
C LYS A 303 11.69 -9.07 -16.33
N LEU A 304 10.93 -9.84 -17.10
CA LEU A 304 11.18 -11.26 -17.27
C LEU A 304 12.37 -11.50 -18.21
N LYS A 305 13.15 -12.55 -17.90
CA LYS A 305 14.23 -13.02 -18.76
C LYS A 305 13.67 -13.46 -20.12
N ASP A 306 14.43 -13.25 -21.19
CA ASP A 306 14.07 -13.64 -22.57
C ASP A 306 13.77 -15.14 -22.73
N THR A 307 14.32 -15.98 -21.84
CA THR A 307 14.09 -17.42 -21.82
C THR A 307 12.71 -17.82 -21.28
N ASN A 308 11.94 -16.90 -20.70
CA ASN A 308 10.62 -17.22 -20.15
C ASN A 308 9.54 -17.18 -21.24
N PRO A 309 8.81 -18.27 -21.50
CA PRO A 309 7.76 -18.30 -22.53
C PRO A 309 6.64 -17.28 -22.27
N LEU A 310 6.44 -16.85 -21.02
CA LEU A 310 5.44 -15.86 -20.64
C LEU A 310 5.84 -14.42 -20.98
N LYS A 311 7.08 -14.17 -21.43
CA LYS A 311 7.56 -12.80 -21.75
C LYS A 311 6.69 -12.12 -22.82
N LYS A 312 6.18 -12.86 -23.80
CA LYS A 312 5.28 -12.33 -24.85
C LYS A 312 3.96 -11.76 -24.29
N MET A 313 3.54 -12.19 -23.10
CA MET A 313 2.33 -11.74 -22.43
C MET A 313 2.59 -10.67 -21.35
N THR A 314 3.77 -10.04 -21.37
CA THR A 314 4.17 -9.03 -20.37
C THR A 314 4.17 -7.61 -20.91
N GLY A 315 4.13 -6.65 -20.01
CA GLY A 315 4.09 -5.22 -20.33
C GLY A 315 2.81 -4.51 -19.88
N PHE A 316 2.79 -3.20 -20.07
CA PHE A 316 1.71 -2.34 -19.57
C PHE A 316 0.37 -2.62 -20.25
N ASN A 317 0.36 -2.89 -21.57
CA ASN A 317 -0.87 -3.19 -22.31
C ASN A 317 -1.52 -4.49 -21.80
N ALA A 318 -0.72 -5.56 -21.61
CA ALA A 318 -1.22 -6.82 -21.07
C ALA A 318 -1.82 -6.63 -19.66
N PHE A 319 -1.14 -5.89 -18.79
CA PHE A 319 -1.69 -5.47 -17.50
C PHE A 319 -3.02 -4.75 -17.64
N TRP A 320 -3.11 -3.75 -18.53
CA TRP A 320 -4.27 -2.90 -18.68
C TRP A 320 -5.49 -3.68 -19.19
N PHE A 321 -5.34 -4.47 -20.26
CA PHE A 321 -6.43 -5.28 -20.81
C PHE A 321 -6.91 -6.33 -19.82
N THR A 322 -5.99 -7.04 -19.18
CA THR A 322 -6.37 -8.06 -18.20
C THR A 322 -6.93 -7.48 -16.91
N HIS A 323 -6.62 -6.22 -16.55
CA HIS A 323 -7.31 -5.56 -15.45
C HIS A 323 -8.77 -5.29 -15.77
N HIS A 324 -9.15 -4.97 -17.01
CA HIS A 324 -10.55 -4.73 -17.41
C HIS A 324 -11.46 -5.96 -17.25
N LEU A 325 -10.88 -7.16 -17.10
CA LEU A 325 -11.62 -8.36 -16.69
C LEU A 325 -12.36 -8.16 -15.37
N PHE A 326 -12.01 -7.14 -14.56
CA PHE A 326 -12.78 -6.76 -13.38
C PHE A 326 -14.27 -6.59 -13.70
N ALA A 327 -14.65 -6.01 -14.85
CA ALA A 327 -16.05 -5.81 -15.21
C ALA A 327 -16.84 -7.14 -15.27
N ILE A 328 -16.23 -8.17 -15.89
CA ILE A 328 -16.79 -9.52 -15.96
C ILE A 328 -16.84 -10.15 -14.57
N VAL A 329 -15.76 -10.01 -13.79
CA VAL A 329 -15.70 -10.53 -12.41
C VAL A 329 -16.80 -9.93 -11.54
N TYR A 330 -17.07 -8.63 -11.62
CA TYR A 330 -18.15 -8.01 -10.85
C TYR A 330 -19.54 -8.46 -11.29
N ALA A 331 -19.77 -8.63 -12.61
CA ALA A 331 -21.02 -9.20 -13.11
C ALA A 331 -21.24 -10.62 -12.57
N LEU A 332 -20.21 -11.47 -12.63
CA LEU A 332 -20.24 -12.82 -12.07
C LEU A 332 -20.37 -12.82 -10.55
N LEU A 333 -19.77 -11.85 -9.84
CA LEU A 333 -19.87 -11.74 -8.39
C LEU A 333 -21.31 -11.47 -7.94
N ILE A 334 -22.05 -10.66 -8.69
CA ILE A 334 -23.47 -10.42 -8.44
C ILE A 334 -24.25 -11.72 -8.62
N VAL A 335 -24.06 -12.44 -9.74
CA VAL A 335 -24.74 -13.72 -10.02
C VAL A 335 -24.38 -14.79 -8.97
N HIS A 336 -23.11 -14.88 -8.60
CA HIS A 336 -22.60 -15.80 -7.59
C HIS A 336 -23.19 -15.50 -6.21
N GLY A 337 -23.26 -14.21 -5.83
CA GLY A 337 -23.83 -13.76 -4.56
C GLY A 337 -25.35 -13.88 -4.46
N THR A 338 -26.08 -13.72 -5.57
CA THR A 338 -27.54 -13.89 -5.59
C THR A 338 -27.96 -15.37 -5.63
N SER A 339 -27.14 -16.24 -6.24
CA SER A 339 -27.38 -17.68 -6.38
C SER A 339 -26.91 -18.52 -5.19
N LEU A 340 -26.75 -17.91 -4.00
CA LEU A 340 -26.27 -18.60 -2.81
C LEU A 340 -27.25 -19.68 -2.32
N TYR A 341 -26.78 -20.94 -2.28
CA TYR A 341 -27.49 -22.11 -1.77
C TYR A 341 -28.11 -21.93 -0.38
N LEU A 342 -27.49 -21.12 0.48
CA LEU A 342 -27.80 -21.06 1.94
C LEU A 342 -28.67 -19.85 2.36
N THR A 343 -29.01 -18.96 1.43
CA THR A 343 -29.87 -17.80 1.71
C THR A 343 -30.72 -17.50 0.48
N LYS A 344 -31.98 -17.98 0.47
CA LYS A 344 -32.92 -17.73 -0.63
C LYS A 344 -33.55 -16.33 -0.56
N GLU A 345 -33.79 -15.83 0.65
CA GLU A 345 -34.41 -14.54 0.97
C GLU A 345 -33.51 -13.35 0.60
N TRP A 346 -33.97 -12.47 -0.30
CA TRP A 346 -33.18 -11.36 -0.84
C TRP A 346 -32.80 -10.29 0.21
N TYR A 347 -33.64 -10.05 1.22
CA TYR A 347 -33.40 -9.06 2.27
C TYR A 347 -32.42 -9.54 3.36
N LYS A 348 -32.17 -10.86 3.47
CA LYS A 348 -31.10 -11.41 4.34
C LYS A 348 -29.71 -11.37 3.68
N LYS A 349 -29.64 -10.94 2.40
CA LYS A 349 -28.40 -10.80 1.63
C LYS A 349 -27.75 -9.42 1.76
N THR A 350 -28.47 -8.42 2.31
CA THR A 350 -27.99 -7.04 2.49
C THR A 350 -27.83 -6.68 3.98
N VAL A 351 -26.92 -5.75 4.28
CA VAL A 351 -26.51 -5.31 5.64
C VAL A 351 -27.66 -4.66 6.46
N ARG A 352 -28.85 -4.51 5.87
CA ARG A 352 -30.02 -3.84 6.48
C ARG A 352 -30.64 -4.59 7.68
N SER A 353 -30.16 -5.81 7.98
CA SER A 353 -30.64 -6.63 9.11
C SER A 353 -30.10 -6.20 10.49
N LEU A 354 -29.27 -5.15 10.61
CA LEU A 354 -28.82 -4.69 11.93
C LEU A 354 -29.98 -4.11 12.77
N SER A 355 -31.00 -3.53 12.15
CA SER A 355 -32.10 -2.88 12.90
C SER A 355 -33.22 -3.84 13.32
N THR A 356 -33.45 -4.93 12.60
CA THR A 356 -34.61 -5.81 12.87
C THR A 356 -34.31 -6.88 13.92
N THR A 357 -33.06 -7.32 14.06
CA THR A 357 -32.71 -8.33 15.09
C THR A 357 -32.65 -7.75 16.50
N LEU A 358 -32.34 -6.45 16.66
CA LEU A 358 -32.42 -5.78 17.97
C LEU A 358 -33.87 -5.55 18.43
N TYR A 359 -34.81 -5.36 17.50
CA TYR A 359 -36.22 -5.14 17.85
C TYR A 359 -36.94 -6.42 18.32
N ILE A 360 -36.52 -7.59 17.82
CA ILE A 360 -37.14 -8.88 18.18
C ILE A 360 -36.59 -9.42 19.52
N ASN A 361 -35.35 -9.09 19.89
CA ASN A 361 -34.78 -9.47 21.19
C ASN A 361 -35.14 -8.52 22.35
N ALA A 362 -35.73 -7.35 22.08
CA ALA A 362 -36.19 -6.43 23.12
C ALA A 362 -37.64 -6.69 23.57
N ASN A 363 -38.40 -7.51 22.83
CA ASN A 363 -39.81 -7.82 23.10
C ASN A 363 -40.06 -9.32 23.30
N ARG A 364 -39.08 -10.05 23.86
CA ARG A 364 -39.24 -11.45 24.24
C ARG A 364 -38.75 -11.73 25.64
#